data_AF-A0AA91YY44-F1
#
_entry.id   AF-A0AA91YY44-F1
#
_cell.length_a   1.000
_cell.length_b   1.000
_cell.length_c   1.000
_cell.angle_alpha   90.00
_cell.angle_beta   90.00
_cell.angle_gamma   90.00
#
_symmetry.space_group_name_H-M   'P 1'
#
loop_
_entity.id
_entity.type
_entity.pdbx_description
1 polymer ?
#
loop_
_entity_poly.entity_id
_entity_poly.type
_entity_poly.pdbx_seq_one_letter_code
_entity_poly.pdbx_strand_id
1 'polypeptide(L)'
;MRHYIFVMILMFLGVATTSYAQRTRKVHGEYIYHAPENVSLEQAKKTALSRAQIQALGDEFGTVVAQHNATLMNNTNGSTQTDFTSLSSSDVKGEWLETIGEPKYEISYEQGMLVVKCSVSGKARELVATQNSFVAKILRNGTEDRFESDNFKSGDDLYLSYQSSTKGYVAVYLIDDSKNAYCLLPYQSSQDGKVRVDANTRYVFFNSKTAAPLFQPADVDEYNMTCEKAAETNYIYVISSPNPFVKAIDNAVAGLPRELKYEDFQKWLTKNRTADKDMQVEIKTISVKK
;
A
#
# COMPACT_ATOMS: atom_id res chain seq x y z
N MET A 1 -37.50 -29.00 29.54
CA MET A 1 -37.35 -27.76 28.73
C MET A 1 -36.43 -26.70 29.35
N ARG A 2 -36.53 -26.35 30.65
CA ARG A 2 -35.63 -25.35 31.28
C ARG A 2 -34.13 -25.68 31.25
N HIS A 3 -33.74 -26.96 31.32
CA HIS A 3 -32.34 -27.37 31.24
C HIS A 3 -31.73 -27.21 29.83
N TYR A 4 -32.50 -27.47 28.77
CA TYR A 4 -32.02 -27.30 27.39
C TYR A 4 -31.81 -25.83 27.03
N ILE A 5 -32.64 -24.93 27.57
CA ILE A 5 -32.45 -23.47 27.40
C ILE A 5 -31.16 -23.01 28.08
N PHE A 6 -30.85 -23.54 29.27
CA PHE A 6 -29.62 -23.17 29.99
C PHE A 6 -28.35 -23.67 29.30
N VAL A 7 -28.39 -24.89 28.74
CA VAL A 7 -27.30 -25.45 27.94
C VAL A 7 -27.10 -24.68 26.63
N MET A 8 -28.18 -24.26 25.98
CA MET A 8 -28.11 -23.48 24.74
C MET A 8 -27.56 -22.05 24.97
N ILE A 9 -27.86 -21.44 26.12
CA ILE A 9 -27.27 -20.15 26.54
C ILE A 9 -25.78 -20.28 26.86
N LEU A 10 -25.36 -21.38 27.54
CA LEU A 10 -23.94 -21.64 27.80
C LEU A 10 -23.14 -21.89 26.51
N MET A 11 -23.76 -22.53 25.51
CA MET A 11 -23.14 -22.78 24.21
C MET A 11 -23.00 -21.50 23.37
N PHE A 12 -23.89 -20.51 23.55
CA PHE A 12 -23.77 -19.19 22.93
C PHE A 12 -22.74 -18.27 23.62
N LEU A 13 -22.49 -18.43 24.93
CA LEU A 13 -21.44 -17.67 25.63
C LEU A 13 -20.01 -18.18 25.36
N GLY A 14 -19.86 -19.44 24.91
CA GLY A 14 -18.55 -20.04 24.62
C GLY A 14 -17.88 -19.57 23.31
N VAL A 15 -18.58 -18.78 22.49
CA VAL A 15 -18.05 -18.28 21.19
C VAL A 15 -17.48 -16.85 21.30
N ALA A 16 -17.52 -16.24 22.50
CA ALA A 16 -17.11 -14.85 22.71
C ALA A 16 -15.63 -14.65 23.09
N THR A 17 -14.75 -15.59 22.76
CA THR A 17 -13.29 -15.47 22.98
C THR A 17 -12.61 -15.94 21.69
N THR A 18 -11.86 -15.17 20.91
CA THR A 18 -10.87 -14.15 21.27
C THR A 18 -10.71 -13.13 20.13
N SER A 19 -11.27 -11.93 20.30
CA SER A 19 -10.79 -10.77 19.54
C SER A 19 -9.54 -10.24 20.26
N TYR A 20 -8.38 -10.84 19.99
CA TYR A 20 -7.13 -10.13 20.24
C TYR A 20 -7.04 -9.05 19.16
N ALA A 21 -7.55 -7.85 19.44
CA ALA A 21 -7.15 -6.67 18.68
C ALA A 21 -5.62 -6.59 18.79
N GLN A 22 -4.93 -6.81 17.68
CA GLN A 22 -3.48 -6.68 17.65
C GLN A 22 -3.16 -5.25 18.04
N ARG A 23 -2.40 -5.08 19.14
CA ARG A 23 -2.22 -3.78 19.78
C ARG A 23 -1.50 -2.85 18.82
N THR A 24 -2.18 -1.78 18.41
CA THR A 24 -1.53 -0.70 17.68
C THR A 24 -0.53 -0.01 18.61
N ARG A 25 0.67 0.24 18.10
CA ARG A 25 1.76 0.93 18.79
C ARG A 25 1.99 2.28 18.13
N LYS A 26 2.37 3.28 18.92
CA LYS A 26 2.91 4.52 18.39
C LYS A 26 4.40 4.31 18.17
N VAL A 27 4.85 4.45 16.93
CA VAL A 27 6.24 4.27 16.52
C VAL A 27 6.82 5.60 16.02
N HIS A 28 8.13 5.72 16.11
CA HIS A 28 8.88 6.88 15.66
C HIS A 28 10.10 6.42 14.87
N GLY A 29 10.40 7.10 13.77
CA GLY A 29 11.53 6.78 12.91
C GLY A 29 12.25 8.02 12.45
N GLU A 30 13.58 7.91 12.40
CA GLU A 30 14.46 8.90 11.79
C GLU A 30 15.32 8.23 10.73
N TYR A 31 15.55 8.91 9.61
CA TYR A 31 16.46 8.45 8.57
C TYR A 31 17.15 9.61 7.87
N ILE A 32 18.44 9.44 7.57
CA ILE A 32 19.24 10.39 6.80
C ILE A 32 19.51 9.80 5.42
N TYR A 33 18.98 10.45 4.39
CA TYR A 33 19.18 10.04 3.01
C TYR A 33 20.19 10.96 2.31
N HIS A 34 21.28 10.36 1.83
CA HIS A 34 22.25 11.03 0.95
C HIS A 34 21.80 10.81 -0.50
N ALA A 35 21.24 11.85 -1.10
CA ALA A 35 20.68 11.80 -2.43
C ALA A 35 21.80 11.96 -3.49
N PRO A 36 21.85 11.07 -4.50
CA PRO A 36 22.69 11.26 -5.66
C PRO A 36 22.28 12.52 -6.45
N GLU A 37 23.20 13.08 -7.25
CA GLU A 37 23.00 14.35 -7.97
C GLU A 37 21.80 14.34 -8.95
N ASN A 38 21.37 13.17 -9.41
CA ASN A 38 20.25 13.02 -10.34
C ASN A 38 18.87 12.95 -9.65
N VAL A 39 18.81 13.03 -8.32
CA VAL A 39 17.57 12.93 -7.55
C VAL A 39 17.08 14.32 -7.13
N SER A 40 15.81 14.63 -7.40
CA SER A 40 15.23 15.90 -6.97
C SER A 40 15.03 15.96 -5.45
N LEU A 41 14.95 17.17 -4.89
CA LEU A 41 14.69 17.34 -3.46
C LEU A 41 13.41 16.62 -3.00
N GLU A 42 12.36 16.67 -3.81
CA GLU A 42 11.09 16.02 -3.49
C GLU A 42 11.20 14.49 -3.53
N GLN A 43 11.93 13.94 -4.49
CA GLN A 43 12.24 12.50 -4.50
C GLN A 43 13.09 12.11 -3.29
N ALA A 44 14.07 12.93 -2.91
CA ALA A 44 14.93 12.68 -1.75
C ALA A 44 14.14 12.68 -0.43
N LYS A 45 13.23 13.64 -0.22
CA LYS A 45 12.31 13.67 0.93
C LYS A 45 11.45 12.40 1.01
N LYS A 46 10.91 11.95 -0.12
CA LYS A 46 10.08 10.74 -0.19
C LYS A 46 10.87 9.49 0.19
N THR A 47 12.08 9.34 -0.35
CA THR A 47 12.97 8.23 0.00
C THR A 47 13.31 8.27 1.49
N ALA A 48 13.68 9.44 2.02
CA ALA A 48 13.97 9.60 3.44
C ALA A 48 12.77 9.24 4.34
N LEU A 49 11.56 9.67 3.98
CA LEU A 49 10.34 9.33 4.70
C LEU A 49 10.05 7.83 4.68
N SER A 50 10.08 7.21 3.50
CA SER A 50 9.84 5.76 3.36
C SER A 50 10.85 4.97 4.19
N ARG A 51 12.13 5.33 4.14
CA ARG A 51 13.18 4.70 4.94
C ARG A 51 13.00 4.93 6.44
N ALA A 52 12.59 6.11 6.87
CA ALA A 52 12.29 6.39 8.28
C ALA A 52 11.10 5.55 8.79
N GLN A 53 10.07 5.36 7.97
CA GLN A 53 8.94 4.48 8.32
C GLN A 53 9.38 3.00 8.41
N ILE A 54 10.14 2.52 7.43
CA ILE A 54 10.70 1.15 7.45
C ILE A 54 11.58 0.94 8.68
N GLN A 55 12.44 1.92 9.01
CA GLN A 55 13.28 1.89 10.20
C GLN A 55 12.43 1.76 11.47
N ALA A 56 11.42 2.63 11.64
CA ALA A 56 10.52 2.60 12.80
C ALA A 56 9.80 1.25 12.96
N LEU A 57 9.39 0.63 11.85
CA LEU A 57 8.73 -0.67 11.85
C LEU A 57 9.71 -1.80 12.19
N GLY A 58 10.92 -1.75 11.63
CA GLY A 58 11.99 -2.71 11.93
C GLY A 58 12.45 -2.64 13.39
N ASP A 59 12.54 -1.43 13.96
CA ASP A 59 12.96 -1.21 15.34
C ASP A 59 11.91 -1.70 16.36
N GLU A 60 10.61 -1.48 16.08
CA GLU A 60 9.53 -1.89 17.01
C GLU A 60 9.14 -3.38 16.84
N PHE A 61 9.04 -3.88 15.61
CA PHE A 61 8.47 -5.20 15.32
C PHE A 61 9.49 -6.22 14.81
N GLY A 62 10.71 -5.80 14.50
CA GLY A 62 11.76 -6.63 13.93
C GLY A 62 11.66 -6.79 12.41
N THR A 63 12.65 -7.47 11.84
CA THR A 63 12.77 -7.74 10.39
C THR A 63 12.75 -9.24 10.11
N VAL A 64 12.34 -9.63 8.90
CA VAL A 64 12.28 -11.03 8.43
C VAL A 64 13.69 -11.58 8.21
N VAL A 65 14.63 -10.76 7.76
CA VAL A 65 16.04 -11.14 7.53
C VAL A 65 16.77 -11.48 8.84
N ALA A 66 16.45 -10.79 9.94
CA ALA A 66 17.08 -11.03 11.24
C ALA A 66 16.85 -12.46 11.77
N GLN A 67 15.76 -13.13 11.36
CA GLN A 67 15.45 -14.48 11.85
C GLN A 67 16.27 -15.58 11.16
N HIS A 68 16.79 -15.34 9.94
CA HIS A 68 17.67 -16.29 9.24
C HIS A 68 19.14 -16.20 9.67
N ASN A 69 19.58 -15.07 10.26
CA ASN A 69 20.96 -14.87 10.73
C ASN A 69 21.15 -15.03 12.25
N ALA A 70 20.09 -15.29 13.00
CA ALA A 70 20.17 -15.47 14.46
C ALA A 70 21.06 -16.66 14.89
N THR A 71 21.37 -17.60 13.98
CA THR A 71 22.29 -18.72 14.27
C THR A 71 23.77 -18.33 14.15
N LEU A 72 24.11 -17.12 13.68
CA LEU A 72 25.49 -16.70 13.44
C LEU A 72 25.86 -15.35 14.10
N MET A 73 25.13 -14.93 15.12
CA MET A 73 25.47 -13.77 15.94
C MET A 73 25.63 -14.17 17.40
N ASN A 74 26.63 -15.02 17.65
CA ASN A 74 27.32 -14.97 18.93
C ASN A 74 28.69 -14.35 18.70
N ASN A 75 28.92 -13.23 19.38
CA ASN A 75 30.22 -12.76 19.84
C ASN A 75 31.05 -11.90 18.87
N THR A 76 30.82 -10.57 18.82
CA THR A 76 31.91 -9.58 18.96
C THR A 76 31.37 -8.19 19.37
N ASN A 77 31.78 -7.74 20.56
CA ASN A 77 31.86 -6.37 21.09
C ASN A 77 31.05 -5.22 20.44
N GLY A 78 30.02 -4.77 21.14
CA GLY A 78 30.01 -3.39 21.69
C GLY A 78 29.43 -2.24 20.86
N SER A 79 29.10 -2.43 19.58
CA SER A 79 28.33 -1.43 18.82
C SER A 79 27.60 -2.07 17.65
N THR A 80 26.33 -2.42 17.86
CA THR A 80 25.39 -2.79 16.78
C THR A 80 24.99 -1.54 16.01
N GLN A 81 25.85 -1.09 15.11
CA GLN A 81 25.45 -0.24 14.00
C GLN A 81 25.21 -1.17 12.81
N THR A 82 24.05 -1.80 12.83
CA THR A 82 23.56 -2.61 11.71
C THR A 82 23.31 -1.69 10.53
N ASP A 83 23.99 -1.93 9.41
CA ASP A 83 23.76 -1.25 8.13
C ASP A 83 22.34 -1.58 7.62
N PHE A 84 21.36 -0.76 8.02
CA PHE A 84 19.93 -0.88 7.71
C PHE A 84 19.57 -0.42 6.26
N THR A 85 20.55 -0.10 5.42
CA THR A 85 20.37 0.58 4.11
C THR A 85 19.65 -0.26 3.04
N SER A 86 19.50 -1.58 3.25
CA SER A 86 18.88 -2.49 2.29
C SER A 86 17.46 -2.95 2.62
N LEU A 87 16.87 -2.53 3.75
CA LEU A 87 15.54 -3.02 4.14
C LEU A 87 14.44 -2.43 3.27
N SER A 88 13.67 -3.33 2.66
CA SER A 88 12.42 -3.04 1.96
C SER A 88 11.23 -3.10 2.93
N SER A 89 10.09 -2.53 2.55
CA SER A 89 8.84 -2.64 3.31
C SER A 89 8.36 -4.08 3.49
N SER A 90 8.77 -4.99 2.59
CA SER A 90 8.54 -6.44 2.70
C SER A 90 9.34 -7.13 3.80
N ASP A 91 10.40 -6.49 4.28
CA ASP A 91 11.39 -7.12 5.16
C ASP A 91 11.11 -6.81 6.64
N VAL A 92 10.11 -5.99 6.95
CA VAL A 92 9.75 -5.61 8.32
C VAL A 92 8.48 -6.36 8.76
N LYS A 93 8.44 -6.77 10.02
CA LYS A 93 7.29 -7.49 10.62
C LYS A 93 6.22 -6.55 11.14
N GLY A 94 6.10 -5.36 10.57
CA GLY A 94 5.15 -4.36 11.00
C GLY A 94 4.55 -3.64 9.80
N GLU A 95 3.32 -3.19 9.94
CA GLU A 95 2.70 -2.32 8.96
C GLU A 95 2.38 -0.94 9.54
N TRP A 96 2.70 0.09 8.75
CA TRP A 96 2.31 1.46 9.05
C TRP A 96 0.83 1.64 8.75
N LEU A 97 0.08 2.09 9.75
CA LEU A 97 -1.36 2.32 9.63
C LEU A 97 -1.63 3.79 9.30
N GLU A 98 -0.99 4.70 10.02
CA GLU A 98 -1.31 6.13 9.97
C GLU A 98 -0.10 6.95 10.40
N THR A 99 0.22 8.03 9.68
CA THR A 99 1.19 9.03 10.14
C THR A 99 0.52 9.98 11.13
N ILE A 100 1.14 10.18 12.29
CA ILE A 100 0.68 11.13 13.31
C ILE A 100 1.43 12.44 13.14
N GLY A 101 0.70 13.49 12.72
CA GLY A 101 1.28 14.81 12.43
C GLY A 101 1.98 14.85 11.07
N GLU A 102 2.77 15.90 10.85
CA GLU A 102 3.56 16.06 9.62
C GLU A 102 4.99 15.56 9.82
N PRO A 103 5.58 14.84 8.83
CA PRO A 103 6.99 14.50 8.88
C PRO A 103 7.86 15.75 8.88
N LYS A 104 8.88 15.76 9.74
CA LYS A 104 9.85 16.85 9.82
C LYS A 104 11.03 16.55 8.91
N TYR A 105 11.43 17.53 8.11
CA TYR A 105 12.56 17.41 7.20
C TYR A 105 13.62 18.46 7.53
N GLU A 106 14.87 18.01 7.66
CA GLU A 106 16.05 18.87 7.70
C GLU A 106 16.85 18.61 6.42
N ILE A 107 17.13 19.68 5.68
CA ILE A 107 17.81 19.60 4.39
C ILE A 107 19.16 20.28 4.53
N SER A 108 20.23 19.55 4.26
CA SER A 108 21.59 20.05 4.22
C SER A 108 22.28 19.66 2.91
N TYR A 109 23.40 20.32 2.65
CA TYR A 109 24.28 19.97 1.55
C TYR A 109 25.65 19.66 2.14
N GLU A 110 26.07 18.41 2.03
CA GLU A 110 27.33 17.92 2.59
C GLU A 110 28.16 17.34 1.45
N GLN A 111 29.39 17.84 1.28
CA GLN A 111 30.32 17.38 0.24
C GLN A 111 29.73 17.42 -1.19
N GLY A 112 28.85 18.40 -1.47
CA GLY A 112 28.18 18.55 -2.76
C GLY A 112 26.97 17.63 -2.97
N MET A 113 26.65 16.76 -2.01
CA MET A 113 25.47 15.90 -2.05
C MET A 113 24.31 16.51 -1.27
N LEU A 114 23.10 16.35 -1.78
CA LEU A 114 21.87 16.70 -1.07
C LEU A 114 21.64 15.68 0.05
N VAL A 115 21.56 16.14 1.29
CA VAL A 115 21.27 15.31 2.46
C VAL A 115 19.91 15.69 3.02
N VAL A 116 19.03 14.70 3.14
CA VAL A 116 17.68 14.89 3.68
C VAL A 116 17.50 14.00 4.90
N LYS A 117 17.42 14.62 6.08
CA LYS A 117 17.01 13.95 7.31
C LYS A 117 15.50 14.05 7.45
N CYS A 118 14.84 12.92 7.66
CA CYS A 118 13.41 12.84 7.92
C CYS A 118 13.15 12.26 9.31
N SER A 119 12.22 12.87 10.06
CA SER A 119 11.70 12.36 11.33
C SER A 119 10.18 12.23 11.22
N VAL A 120 9.63 11.05 11.49
CA VAL A 120 8.20 10.77 11.38
C VAL A 120 7.70 9.96 12.58
N SER A 121 6.47 10.24 13.00
CA SER A 121 5.76 9.42 13.99
C SER A 121 4.48 8.86 13.39
N GLY A 122 4.06 7.68 13.83
CA GLY A 122 2.81 7.10 13.36
C GLY A 122 2.29 5.97 14.22
N LYS A 123 1.10 5.50 13.87
CA LYS A 123 0.53 4.27 14.39
C LYS A 123 0.93 3.13 13.48
N ALA A 124 1.41 2.06 14.09
CA ALA A 124 1.75 0.84 13.39
C ALA A 124 1.22 -0.36 14.18
N ARG A 125 1.14 -1.52 13.53
CA ARG A 125 0.90 -2.80 14.21
C ARG A 125 1.85 -3.84 13.67
N GLU A 126 2.12 -4.85 14.50
CA GLU A 126 2.86 -6.02 14.08
C GLU A 126 2.09 -6.75 12.97
N LEU A 127 2.80 -7.28 11.99
CA LEU A 127 2.28 -8.24 11.01
C LEU A 127 2.44 -9.63 11.64
N VAL A 128 1.34 -10.27 12.03
CA VAL A 128 1.38 -11.74 12.14
C VAL A 128 1.54 -12.21 10.70
N ALA A 129 2.63 -12.91 10.39
CA ALA A 129 3.03 -13.22 9.02
C ALA A 129 1.88 -13.79 8.16
N THR A 130 1.13 -12.92 7.49
CA THR A 130 0.27 -13.25 6.37
C THR A 130 1.14 -13.03 5.15
N GLN A 131 1.70 -14.11 4.62
CA GLN A 131 2.46 -14.11 3.37
C GLN A 131 1.67 -13.29 2.33
N ASN A 132 2.34 -12.38 1.60
CA ASN A 132 1.67 -11.57 0.56
C ASN A 132 0.84 -12.50 -0.31
N SER A 133 -0.48 -12.32 -0.27
CA SER A 133 -1.39 -13.25 -0.91
C SER A 133 -1.60 -12.87 -2.37
N PHE A 134 -1.06 -11.74 -2.84
CA PHE A 134 -1.21 -11.28 -4.22
C PHE A 134 0.08 -10.66 -4.80
N VAL A 135 0.09 -10.54 -6.12
CA VAL A 135 1.10 -9.84 -6.93
C VAL A 135 0.39 -8.83 -7.81
N ALA A 136 0.86 -7.59 -7.79
CA ALA A 136 0.39 -6.51 -8.65
C ALA A 136 1.54 -5.89 -9.46
N LYS A 137 1.34 -5.72 -10.77
CA LYS A 137 2.32 -5.10 -11.68
C LYS A 137 1.67 -3.99 -12.47
N ILE A 138 2.29 -2.81 -12.42
CA ILE A 138 1.88 -1.66 -13.21
C ILE A 138 2.50 -1.79 -14.60
N LEU A 139 1.66 -1.89 -15.64
CA LEU A 139 2.12 -2.09 -17.01
C LEU A 139 1.86 -0.84 -17.85
N ARG A 140 2.73 -0.62 -18.83
CA ARG A 140 2.72 0.55 -19.70
C ARG A 140 2.68 0.17 -21.16
N ASN A 141 1.69 0.66 -21.90
CA ASN A 141 1.52 0.44 -23.35
C ASN A 141 1.46 -1.05 -23.78
N GLY A 142 1.18 -1.96 -22.84
CA GLY A 142 1.13 -3.39 -23.09
C GLY A 142 0.63 -4.16 -21.87
N THR A 143 0.13 -5.37 -22.10
CA THR A 143 -0.61 -6.17 -21.09
C THR A 143 0.14 -7.40 -20.60
N GLU A 144 1.32 -7.67 -21.17
CA GLU A 144 2.25 -8.70 -20.71
C GLU A 144 3.16 -8.17 -19.60
N ASP A 145 3.61 -9.06 -18.72
CA ASP A 145 4.46 -8.68 -17.56
C ASP A 145 5.79 -8.00 -17.96
N ARG A 146 6.28 -8.21 -19.19
CA ARG A 146 7.48 -7.52 -19.71
C ARG A 146 7.32 -6.01 -19.89
N PHE A 147 6.08 -5.52 -19.87
CA PHE A 147 5.75 -4.09 -19.94
C PHE A 147 5.63 -3.44 -18.56
N GLU A 148 6.02 -4.14 -17.49
CA GLU A 148 6.08 -3.56 -16.15
C GLU A 148 6.99 -2.33 -16.14
N SER A 149 6.45 -1.19 -15.70
CA SER A 149 7.15 0.09 -15.69
C SER A 149 6.55 1.00 -14.63
N ASP A 150 7.44 1.68 -13.91
CA ASP A 150 7.12 2.79 -13.00
C ASP A 150 7.27 4.16 -13.67
N ASN A 151 7.82 4.21 -14.90
CA ASN A 151 8.06 5.42 -15.66
C ASN A 151 7.10 5.52 -16.85
N PHE A 152 6.34 6.60 -16.90
CA PHE A 152 5.34 6.91 -17.93
C PHE A 152 5.67 8.24 -18.63
N LYS A 153 5.25 8.35 -19.88
CA LYS A 153 5.12 9.61 -20.60
C LYS A 153 3.66 10.00 -20.70
N SER A 154 3.40 11.29 -20.85
CA SER A 154 2.06 11.80 -21.09
C SER A 154 1.48 11.16 -22.35
N GLY A 155 0.29 10.55 -22.22
CA GLY A 155 -0.37 9.77 -23.26
C GLY A 155 -0.10 8.26 -23.22
N ASP A 156 0.82 7.77 -22.37
CA ASP A 156 1.03 6.32 -22.22
C ASP A 156 -0.22 5.66 -21.58
N ASP A 157 -0.59 4.47 -22.05
CA ASP A 157 -1.65 3.64 -21.48
C ASP A 157 -1.20 3.01 -20.15
N LEU A 158 -2.10 3.02 -19.16
CA LEU A 158 -1.92 2.37 -17.86
C LEU A 158 -2.73 1.07 -17.79
N TYR A 159 -2.06 -0.04 -17.47
CA TYR A 159 -2.72 -1.31 -17.13
C TYR A 159 -2.25 -1.84 -15.78
N LEU A 160 -3.06 -2.71 -15.18
CA LEU A 160 -2.72 -3.43 -13.95
C LEU A 160 -2.84 -4.94 -14.17
N SER A 161 -1.72 -5.65 -14.09
CA SER A 161 -1.71 -7.11 -13.94
C SER A 161 -1.84 -7.45 -12.46
N TYR A 162 -2.83 -8.28 -12.12
CA TYR A 162 -3.13 -8.66 -10.75
C TYR A 162 -3.39 -10.16 -10.66
N GLN A 163 -2.79 -10.82 -9.67
CA GLN A 163 -3.07 -12.21 -9.35
C GLN A 163 -3.00 -12.42 -7.84
N SER A 164 -3.97 -13.15 -7.28
CA SER A 164 -4.03 -13.49 -5.86
C SER A 164 -4.04 -15.01 -5.67
N SER A 165 -3.34 -15.50 -4.67
CA SER A 165 -3.35 -16.90 -4.18
C SER A 165 -4.65 -17.28 -3.47
N THR A 166 -5.44 -16.30 -3.05
CA THR A 166 -6.74 -16.47 -2.40
C THR A 166 -7.85 -15.76 -3.16
N LYS A 167 -9.06 -16.32 -3.10
CA LYS A 167 -10.26 -15.60 -3.52
C LYS A 167 -10.45 -14.37 -2.64
N GLY A 168 -11.00 -13.30 -3.19
CA GLY A 168 -11.18 -12.07 -2.43
C GLY A 168 -11.68 -10.91 -3.25
N TYR A 169 -11.24 -9.73 -2.83
CA TYR A 169 -11.71 -8.44 -3.30
C TYR A 169 -10.53 -7.52 -3.55
N VAL A 170 -10.59 -6.74 -4.62
CA VAL A 170 -9.58 -5.75 -4.97
C VAL A 170 -10.21 -4.37 -5.23
N ALA A 171 -9.51 -3.32 -4.83
CA ALA A 171 -9.76 -1.94 -5.22
C ALA A 171 -8.43 -1.25 -5.51
N VAL A 172 -8.44 -0.30 -6.44
CA VAL A 172 -7.25 0.39 -6.92
C VAL A 172 -7.50 1.89 -6.95
N TYR A 173 -6.62 2.64 -6.30
CA TYR A 173 -6.69 4.09 -6.24
C TYR A 173 -5.38 4.71 -6.73
N LEU A 174 -5.47 5.85 -7.41
CA LEU A 174 -4.32 6.69 -7.75
C LEU A 174 -4.34 7.95 -6.90
N ILE A 175 -3.24 8.24 -6.23
CA ILE A 175 -3.03 9.51 -5.52
C ILE A 175 -2.09 10.38 -6.37
N ASP A 176 -2.57 11.55 -6.78
CA ASP A 176 -1.78 12.52 -7.54
C ASP A 176 -0.87 13.38 -6.65
N ASP A 177 -0.10 14.25 -7.28
CA ASP A 177 0.77 15.20 -6.58
C ASP A 177 0.01 16.31 -5.83
N SER A 178 -1.26 16.50 -6.16
CA SER A 178 -2.18 17.49 -5.61
C SER A 178 -3.02 16.93 -4.46
N LYS A 179 -2.71 15.71 -4.00
CA LYS A 179 -3.36 14.99 -2.90
C LYS A 179 -4.85 14.71 -3.15
N ASN A 180 -5.24 14.47 -4.39
CA ASN A 180 -6.52 13.87 -4.75
C ASN A 180 -6.35 12.36 -4.91
N ALA A 181 -7.36 11.62 -4.49
CA ALA A 181 -7.44 10.17 -4.66
C ALA A 181 -8.48 9.84 -5.74
N TYR A 182 -8.07 9.13 -6.78
CA TYR A 182 -8.90 8.71 -7.90
C TYR A 182 -9.15 7.20 -7.83
N CYS A 183 -10.41 6.78 -7.80
CA CYS A 183 -10.81 5.38 -7.79
C CYS A 183 -10.72 4.81 -9.20
N LEU A 184 -9.61 4.11 -9.50
CA LEU A 184 -9.39 3.47 -10.79
C LEU A 184 -10.12 2.12 -10.89
N LEU A 185 -10.25 1.42 -9.76
CA LEU A 185 -10.98 0.17 -9.67
C LEU A 185 -11.69 0.10 -8.30
N PRO A 186 -12.99 -0.23 -8.24
CA PRO A 186 -13.89 -0.57 -9.35
C PRO A 186 -14.15 0.59 -10.32
N TYR A 187 -14.48 0.26 -11.57
CA TYR A 187 -14.78 1.23 -12.63
C TYR A 187 -15.93 2.19 -12.27
N GLN A 188 -16.02 3.31 -12.98
CA GLN A 188 -16.97 4.38 -12.74
C GLN A 188 -18.43 3.92 -12.72
N SER A 189 -18.77 2.97 -13.59
CA SER A 189 -20.10 2.33 -13.69
C SER A 189 -20.48 1.49 -12.46
N SER A 190 -19.50 0.99 -11.69
CA SER A 190 -19.72 0.13 -10.53
C SER A 190 -20.33 0.91 -9.36
N GLN A 191 -21.42 0.37 -8.81
CA GLN A 191 -22.00 0.81 -7.54
C GLN A 191 -21.37 0.12 -6.33
N ASP A 192 -20.66 -0.98 -6.52
CA ASP A 192 -19.89 -1.62 -5.46
C ASP A 192 -18.50 -0.97 -5.34
N GLY A 193 -17.93 -0.98 -4.13
CA GLY A 193 -16.62 -0.41 -3.82
C GLY A 193 -15.44 -1.37 -3.94
N LYS A 194 -15.68 -2.55 -4.51
CA LYS A 194 -14.71 -3.63 -4.64
C LYS A 194 -15.02 -4.52 -5.83
N VAL A 195 -14.00 -5.13 -6.41
CA VAL A 195 -14.10 -6.13 -7.47
C VAL A 195 -13.79 -7.50 -6.90
N ARG A 196 -14.62 -8.50 -7.20
CA ARG A 196 -14.35 -9.90 -6.80
C ARG A 196 -13.30 -10.51 -7.70
N VAL A 197 -12.36 -11.24 -7.12
CA VAL A 197 -11.28 -11.94 -7.81
C VAL A 197 -11.14 -13.36 -7.28
N ASP A 198 -10.83 -14.29 -8.17
CA ASP A 198 -10.60 -15.69 -7.84
C ASP A 198 -9.13 -15.96 -7.51
N ALA A 199 -8.92 -17.03 -6.74
CA ALA A 199 -7.59 -17.53 -6.45
C ALA A 199 -6.90 -18.04 -7.73
N ASN A 200 -5.61 -17.79 -7.83
CA ASN A 200 -4.68 -18.24 -8.87
C ASN A 200 -5.04 -17.81 -10.29
N THR A 201 -5.90 -16.80 -10.43
CA THR A 201 -6.27 -16.23 -11.74
C THR A 201 -5.55 -14.91 -11.97
N ARG A 202 -4.88 -14.78 -13.12
CA ARG A 202 -4.27 -13.52 -13.56
C ARG A 202 -5.32 -12.67 -14.26
N TYR A 203 -5.47 -11.44 -13.81
CA TYR A 203 -6.34 -10.42 -14.38
C TYR A 203 -5.51 -9.29 -14.98
N VAL A 204 -5.99 -8.71 -16.08
CA VAL A 204 -5.49 -7.45 -16.63
C VAL A 204 -6.62 -6.44 -16.57
N PHE A 205 -6.54 -5.51 -15.63
CA PHE A 205 -7.48 -4.41 -15.48
C PHE A 205 -7.09 -3.22 -16.37
N PHE A 206 -8.04 -2.29 -16.52
CA PHE A 206 -7.95 -1.10 -17.37
C PHE A 206 -7.86 -1.43 -18.87
N ASN A 207 -8.39 -2.59 -19.27
CA ASN A 207 -8.37 -3.07 -20.64
C ASN A 207 -9.68 -3.78 -20.98
N SER A 208 -10.48 -3.13 -21.82
CA SER A 208 -11.79 -3.64 -22.27
C SER A 208 -11.69 -4.99 -22.98
N LYS A 209 -10.55 -5.28 -23.62
CA LYS A 209 -10.31 -6.52 -24.39
C LYS A 209 -10.13 -7.75 -23.49
N THR A 210 -9.73 -7.57 -22.24
CA THR A 210 -9.54 -8.64 -21.25
C THR A 210 -10.57 -8.58 -20.12
N ALA A 211 -11.63 -7.79 -20.32
CA ALA A 211 -12.67 -7.52 -19.33
C ALA A 211 -13.50 -8.77 -18.97
N ALA A 212 -13.76 -9.62 -19.97
CA ALA A 212 -14.57 -10.82 -19.79
C ALA A 212 -13.79 -11.92 -19.03
N PRO A 213 -14.46 -12.68 -18.15
CA PRO A 213 -15.89 -12.64 -17.84
C PRO A 213 -16.27 -11.67 -16.70
N LEU A 214 -15.32 -10.94 -16.10
CA LEU A 214 -15.57 -10.09 -14.93
C LEU A 214 -16.47 -8.89 -15.22
N PHE A 215 -16.29 -8.27 -16.38
CA PHE A 215 -17.00 -7.05 -16.77
C PHE A 215 -17.48 -7.14 -18.21
N GLN A 216 -18.52 -6.38 -18.54
CA GLN A 216 -18.80 -6.06 -19.94
C GLN A 216 -17.75 -5.06 -20.43
N PRO A 217 -17.23 -5.20 -21.67
CA PRO A 217 -16.22 -4.27 -22.20
C PRO A 217 -16.64 -2.80 -22.14
N ALA A 218 -17.95 -2.51 -22.26
CA ALA A 218 -18.50 -1.15 -22.19
C ALA A 218 -18.49 -0.54 -20.78
N ASP A 219 -18.33 -1.35 -19.73
CA ASP A 219 -18.28 -0.92 -18.34
C ASP A 219 -16.85 -0.71 -17.83
N VAL A 220 -15.84 -0.98 -18.68
CA VAL A 220 -14.42 -0.86 -18.35
C VAL A 220 -13.92 0.53 -18.67
N ASP A 221 -13.35 1.18 -17.65
CA ASP A 221 -12.60 2.40 -17.86
C ASP A 221 -11.15 2.04 -18.28
N GLU A 222 -10.67 2.67 -19.33
CA GLU A 222 -9.29 2.59 -19.80
C GLU A 222 -8.59 3.91 -19.49
N TYR A 223 -7.34 3.86 -19.04
CA TYR A 223 -6.65 5.04 -18.50
C TYR A 223 -5.39 5.37 -19.29
N ASN A 224 -5.25 6.65 -19.64
CA ASN A 224 -4.00 7.24 -20.10
C ASN A 224 -3.39 8.09 -19.00
N MET A 225 -2.09 7.92 -18.76
CA MET A 225 -1.37 8.78 -17.86
C MET A 225 -1.15 10.13 -18.52
N THR A 226 -1.60 11.20 -17.86
CA THR A 226 -1.36 12.58 -18.28
C THR A 226 -0.43 13.26 -17.29
N CYS A 227 0.23 14.32 -17.74
CA CYS A 227 1.12 15.13 -16.91
C CYS A 227 1.04 16.58 -17.41
N GLU A 228 0.62 17.50 -16.55
CA GLU A 228 0.56 18.92 -16.90
C GLU A 228 1.93 19.59 -16.69
N LYS A 229 2.64 19.18 -15.64
CA LYS A 229 3.99 19.65 -15.27
C LYS A 229 5.08 18.96 -16.09
N ALA A 230 6.33 19.33 -15.87
CA ALA A 230 7.47 18.67 -16.53
C ALA A 230 7.62 17.19 -16.10
N ALA A 231 7.34 16.93 -14.83
CA ALA A 231 7.23 15.60 -14.26
C ALA A 231 6.30 15.63 -13.05
N GLU A 232 5.52 14.56 -12.89
CA GLU A 232 4.61 14.33 -11.77
C GLU A 232 4.91 12.96 -11.16
N THR A 233 4.65 12.82 -9.86
CA THR A 233 4.80 11.55 -9.16
C THR A 233 3.47 11.18 -8.54
N ASN A 234 2.92 10.05 -8.98
CA ASN A 234 1.65 9.53 -8.52
C ASN A 234 1.87 8.21 -7.77
N TYR A 235 0.91 7.84 -6.92
CA TYR A 235 0.96 6.60 -6.15
C TYR A 235 -0.26 5.74 -6.45
N ILE A 236 -0.04 4.52 -6.92
CA ILE A 236 -1.10 3.54 -7.12
C ILE A 236 -1.20 2.66 -5.87
N TYR A 237 -2.33 2.74 -5.19
CA TYR A 237 -2.68 1.89 -4.06
C TYR A 237 -3.47 0.70 -4.58
N VAL A 238 -2.91 -0.49 -4.48
CA VAL A 238 -3.58 -1.76 -4.75
C VAL A 238 -4.01 -2.36 -3.41
N ILE A 239 -5.31 -2.34 -3.14
CA ILE A 239 -5.92 -2.83 -1.91
C ILE A 239 -6.52 -4.19 -2.20
N SER A 240 -6.06 -5.22 -1.50
CA SER A 240 -6.52 -6.60 -1.64
C SER A 240 -6.96 -7.15 -0.29
N SER A 241 -8.06 -7.90 -0.27
CA SER A 241 -8.47 -8.63 0.92
C SER A 241 -9.26 -9.88 0.58
N PRO A 242 -9.12 -10.99 1.32
CA PRO A 242 -10.06 -12.12 1.24
C PRO A 242 -11.47 -11.76 1.72
N ASN A 243 -11.61 -10.69 2.51
CA ASN A 243 -12.87 -10.24 3.11
C ASN A 243 -13.46 -9.04 2.35
N PRO A 244 -14.80 -8.92 2.25
CA PRO A 244 -15.43 -7.77 1.63
C PRO A 244 -15.24 -6.51 2.49
N PHE A 245 -14.91 -5.39 1.87
CA PHE A 245 -14.77 -4.09 2.52
C PHE A 245 -15.77 -3.05 2.01
N VAL A 246 -15.93 -1.96 2.77
CA VAL A 246 -16.92 -0.91 2.48
C VAL A 246 -16.32 0.10 1.51
N LYS A 247 -17.11 0.58 0.54
CA LYS A 247 -16.70 1.63 -0.43
C LYS A 247 -16.36 2.95 0.28
N ALA A 248 -15.40 3.70 -0.27
CA ALA A 248 -15.19 5.09 0.14
C ALA A 248 -16.36 5.99 -0.30
N ILE A 249 -16.61 7.08 0.42
CA ILE A 249 -17.53 8.12 -0.05
C ILE A 249 -16.74 8.96 -1.06
N ASP A 250 -16.99 8.74 -2.34
CA ASP A 250 -16.34 9.40 -3.48
C ASP A 250 -17.35 10.17 -4.33
N ASN A 251 -16.86 11.11 -5.14
CA ASN A 251 -17.68 11.95 -6.01
C ASN A 251 -17.40 11.62 -7.47
N ALA A 252 -18.45 11.53 -8.29
CA ALA A 252 -18.29 11.41 -9.73
C ALA A 252 -17.97 12.78 -10.34
N VAL A 253 -16.95 12.82 -11.20
CA VAL A 253 -16.58 14.00 -11.98
C VAL A 253 -16.61 13.60 -13.46
N ALA A 254 -17.14 14.46 -14.32
CA ALA A 254 -17.25 14.15 -15.74
C ALA A 254 -15.84 14.00 -16.36
N GLY A 255 -15.60 12.88 -17.05
CA GLY A 255 -14.32 12.61 -17.72
C GLY A 255 -13.16 12.23 -16.81
N LEU A 256 -13.40 12.04 -15.50
CA LEU A 256 -12.39 11.59 -14.54
C LEU A 256 -12.93 10.41 -13.71
N PRO A 257 -12.03 9.54 -13.21
CA PRO A 257 -12.41 8.54 -12.21
C PRO A 257 -13.04 9.23 -10.99
N ARG A 258 -13.87 8.50 -10.24
CA ARG A 258 -14.48 9.04 -9.01
C ARG A 258 -13.38 9.48 -8.05
N GLU A 259 -13.53 10.65 -7.45
CA GLU A 259 -12.48 11.26 -6.63
C GLU A 259 -12.91 11.56 -5.19
N LEU A 260 -11.92 11.60 -4.30
CA LEU A 260 -12.02 12.09 -2.93
C LEU A 260 -10.70 12.71 -2.48
N LYS A 261 -10.73 13.49 -1.39
CA LYS A 261 -9.50 14.05 -0.82
C LYS A 261 -8.66 12.97 -0.16
N TYR A 262 -7.33 13.12 -0.25
CA TYR A 262 -6.38 12.17 0.33
C TYR A 262 -6.64 11.89 1.83
N GLU A 263 -7.01 12.90 2.60
CA GLU A 263 -7.31 12.73 4.02
C GLU A 263 -8.50 11.80 4.27
N ASP A 264 -9.55 11.93 3.47
CA ASP A 264 -10.75 11.10 3.59
C ASP A 264 -10.49 9.68 3.08
N PHE A 265 -9.68 9.55 2.02
CA PHE A 265 -9.17 8.26 1.57
C PHE A 265 -8.36 7.55 2.67
N GLN A 266 -7.44 8.25 3.33
CA GLN A 266 -6.62 7.68 4.41
C GLN A 266 -7.47 7.26 5.62
N LYS A 267 -8.44 8.10 6.03
CA LYS A 267 -9.40 7.74 7.10
C LYS A 267 -10.19 6.49 6.74
N TRP A 268 -10.69 6.42 5.51
CA TRP A 268 -11.43 5.26 4.99
C TRP A 268 -10.58 3.99 4.97
N LEU A 269 -9.37 4.07 4.41
CA LEU A 269 -8.46 2.94 4.31
C LEU A 269 -8.06 2.43 5.70
N THR A 270 -7.72 3.34 6.61
CA THR A 270 -7.39 3.02 8.00
C THR A 270 -8.53 2.31 8.70
N LYS A 271 -9.78 2.78 8.51
CA LYS A 271 -10.97 2.14 9.08
C LYS A 271 -11.14 0.71 8.58
N ASN A 272 -11.00 0.47 7.28
CA ASN A 272 -11.11 -0.88 6.71
C ASN A 272 -9.97 -1.78 7.20
N ARG A 273 -8.71 -1.33 7.18
CA ARG A 273 -7.56 -2.10 7.68
C ARG A 273 -7.64 -2.41 9.18
N THR A 274 -8.28 -1.54 9.95
CA THR A 274 -8.52 -1.78 11.38
C THR A 274 -9.56 -2.87 11.58
N ALA A 275 -10.62 -2.88 10.77
CA ALA A 275 -11.68 -3.88 10.82
C ALA A 275 -11.24 -5.24 10.23
N ASP A 276 -10.41 -5.21 9.20
CA ASP A 276 -9.98 -6.36 8.42
C ASP A 276 -8.46 -6.50 8.48
N LYS A 277 -8.01 -7.49 9.25
CA LYS A 277 -6.59 -7.75 9.49
C LYS A 277 -5.90 -8.44 8.31
N ASP A 278 -6.68 -9.05 7.43
CA ASP A 278 -6.17 -9.74 6.25
C ASP A 278 -6.11 -8.82 5.03
N MET A 279 -6.55 -7.56 5.18
CA MET A 279 -6.43 -6.54 4.15
C MET A 279 -4.96 -6.14 3.95
N GLN A 280 -4.46 -6.40 2.76
CA GLN A 280 -3.13 -6.05 2.30
C GLN A 280 -3.20 -4.83 1.36
N VAL A 281 -2.22 -3.94 1.47
CA VAL A 281 -2.12 -2.75 0.61
C VAL A 281 -0.71 -2.67 0.05
N GLU A 282 -0.60 -2.68 -1.28
CA GLU A 282 0.65 -2.43 -1.98
C GLU A 282 0.62 -1.05 -2.62
N ILE A 283 1.65 -0.24 -2.37
CA ILE A 283 1.78 1.11 -2.93
C ILE A 283 2.86 1.08 -4.00
N LYS A 284 2.49 1.38 -5.24
CA LYS A 284 3.40 1.51 -6.38
C LYS A 284 3.60 2.99 -6.70
N THR A 285 4.84 3.45 -6.65
CA THR A 285 5.18 4.83 -7.07
C THR A 285 5.38 4.84 -8.57
N ILE A 286 4.74 5.79 -9.26
CA ILE A 286 4.96 6.00 -10.69
C ILE A 286 5.38 7.45 -10.97
N SER A 287 6.25 7.64 -11.94
CA SER A 287 6.65 8.95 -12.46
C SER A 287 6.04 9.13 -13.85
N VAL A 288 5.31 10.23 -14.05
CA VAL A 288 4.84 10.65 -15.38
C VAL A 288 5.66 11.84 -15.81
N LYS A 289 6.16 11.84 -17.05
CA LYS A 289 6.88 12.96 -17.66
C LYS A 289 6.10 13.46 -18.87
N LYS A 290 6.26 14.75 -19.18
CA LYS A 290 5.66 15.34 -20.37
C LYS A 290 6.18 14.72 -21.66
#